data_AF-A0A494WYZ9-F1
#
_entry.id   AF-A0A494WYZ9-F1
#
_cell.length_a   1.000
_cell.length_b   1.000
_cell.length_c   1.000
_cell.angle_alpha   90.00
_cell.angle_beta   90.00
_cell.angle_gamma   90.00
#
_symmetry.space_group_name_H-M   'P 1'
#
loop_
_entity.id
_entity.type
_entity.pdbx_description
1 polymer ?
#
loop_
_entity_poly.entity_id
_entity_poly.type
_entity_poly.pdbx_seq_one_letter_code
_entity_poly.pdbx_strand_id
1 'polypeptide(L)'
;MTTLRLNILKIEYLQAKGGWLMKAVVDRMGGEFAVILLGREEYKIILPRTYLPEETMESDVLDIAIKINRDSPLKRHKKPGQAKEKNRPGVQWFSRASRDQ
;
A
#
# COMPACT_ATOMS: atom_id res chain seq x y z
N MET A 1 -1.63 -6.10 -35.34
CA MET A 1 -2.32 -4.82 -35.07
C MET A 1 -3.48 -4.94 -34.07
N THR A 2 -3.61 -6.06 -33.34
CA THR A 2 -4.78 -6.35 -32.49
C THR A 2 -4.57 -5.93 -31.03
N THR A 3 -3.34 -5.97 -30.53
CA THR A 3 -2.99 -5.71 -29.12
C THR A 3 -3.14 -4.25 -28.71
N LEU A 4 -2.85 -3.32 -29.63
CA LEU A 4 -2.98 -1.87 -29.39
C LEU A 4 -4.44 -1.45 -29.13
N ARG A 5 -5.40 -2.04 -29.87
CA ARG A 5 -6.83 -1.73 -29.67
C ARG A 5 -7.34 -2.23 -28.31
N LEU A 6 -6.87 -3.39 -27.86
CA LEU A 6 -7.24 -3.95 -26.55
C LEU A 6 -6.72 -3.10 -25.39
N ASN A 7 -5.49 -2.59 -25.48
CA ASN A 7 -4.94 -1.71 -24.44
C ASN A 7 -5.69 -0.39 -24.34
N ILE A 8 -6.06 0.22 -25.48
CA ILE A 8 -6.82 1.48 -25.50
C ILE A 8 -8.21 1.28 -24.88
N LEU A 9 -8.94 0.23 -25.27
CA LEU A 9 -10.26 -0.08 -24.69
C LEU A 9 -10.21 -0.36 -23.18
N LYS A 10 -9.12 -0.97 -22.70
CA LYS A 10 -8.92 -1.23 -21.26
C LYS A 10 -8.71 0.08 -20.51
N ILE A 11 -7.87 0.99 -21.02
CA ILE A 11 -7.60 2.30 -20.41
C ILE A 11 -8.89 3.13 -20.33
N GLU A 12 -9.66 3.20 -21.41
CA GLU A 12 -10.93 3.92 -21.46
C GLU A 12 -11.97 3.34 -20.48
N TYR A 13 -12.06 2.01 -20.39
CA TYR A 13 -12.93 1.34 -19.43
C TYR A 13 -12.54 1.61 -17.96
N LEU A 14 -11.24 1.72 -17.68
CA LEU A 14 -10.73 2.04 -16.35
C LEU A 14 -11.05 3.48 -15.95
N GLN A 15 -10.91 4.43 -16.89
CA GLN A 15 -11.24 5.84 -16.68
C GLN A 15 -12.75 6.06 -16.52
N ALA A 16 -13.59 5.37 -17.31
CA ALA A 16 -15.05 5.47 -17.24
C ALA A 16 -15.64 5.03 -15.89
N LYS A 17 -14.92 4.21 -15.11
CA LYS A 17 -15.35 3.75 -13.77
C LYS A 17 -14.73 4.54 -12.60
N GLY A 18 -14.08 5.67 -12.87
CA GLY A 18 -13.44 6.49 -11.83
C GLY A 18 -12.19 5.85 -11.23
N GLY A 19 -11.54 4.94 -11.97
CA GLY A 19 -10.25 4.36 -11.61
C GLY A 19 -9.09 5.25 -12.06
N TRP A 20 -8.02 5.28 -11.27
CA TRP A 20 -6.78 5.96 -11.64
C TRP A 20 -5.82 4.93 -12.24
N LEU A 21 -5.47 5.12 -13.51
CA LEU A 21 -4.37 4.42 -14.16
C LEU A 21 -3.12 5.28 -14.06
N MET A 22 -2.03 4.72 -13.55
CA MET A 22 -0.78 5.43 -13.33
C MET A 22 0.40 4.56 -13.72
N LYS A 23 1.43 5.19 -14.27
CA LYS A 23 2.72 4.54 -14.50
C LYS A 23 3.50 4.47 -13.20
N ALA A 24 4.24 3.39 -13.03
CA ALA A 24 5.15 3.23 -11.92
C ALA A 24 6.44 2.56 -12.38
N VAL A 25 7.54 2.76 -11.65
CA VAL A 25 8.83 2.12 -11.92
C VAL A 25 9.20 1.25 -10.73
N VAL A 26 9.70 0.04 -10.98
CA VAL A 26 10.28 -0.81 -9.95
C VAL A 26 11.68 -0.28 -9.64
N ASP A 27 11.87 0.37 -8.49
CA ASP A 27 13.17 0.93 -8.08
C ASP A 27 14.10 -0.18 -7.58
N ARG A 28 13.59 -1.08 -6.74
CA ARG A 28 14.39 -2.15 -6.13
C ARG A 28 13.56 -3.38 -5.82
N MET A 29 14.15 -4.55 -6.01
CA MET A 29 13.62 -5.85 -5.63
C MET A 29 14.48 -6.44 -4.51
N GLY A 30 13.88 -6.79 -3.38
CA GLY A 30 14.60 -7.28 -2.21
C GLY A 30 13.84 -8.38 -1.49
N GLY A 31 14.37 -9.61 -1.54
CA GLY A 31 13.76 -10.77 -0.88
C GLY A 31 12.31 -10.97 -1.32
N GLU A 32 11.38 -10.80 -0.38
CA GLU A 32 9.93 -10.95 -0.55
C GLU A 32 9.20 -9.66 -0.96
N PHE A 33 9.89 -8.51 -1.02
CA PHE A 33 9.30 -7.20 -1.26
C PHE A 33 9.93 -6.46 -2.43
N ALA A 34 9.22 -5.46 -2.94
CA ALA A 34 9.63 -4.56 -3.99
C ALA A 34 9.32 -3.12 -3.61
N VAL A 35 10.21 -2.20 -3.96
CA VAL A 35 10.01 -0.75 -3.88
C VAL A 35 9.57 -0.25 -5.25
N ILE A 36 8.45 0.45 -5.29
CA ILE A 36 7.83 0.95 -6.52
C ILE A 36 7.64 2.46 -6.40
N LEU A 37 8.06 3.19 -7.44
CA LEU A 37 7.91 4.64 -7.56
C LEU A 37 6.70 4.93 -8.44
N LEU A 38 5.68 5.57 -7.87
CA LEU A 38 4.43 5.87 -8.56
C LEU A 38 4.40 7.29 -9.13
N GLY A 39 4.00 7.39 -10.40
CA GLY A 39 3.78 8.65 -11.07
C GLY A 39 5.06 9.47 -11.24
N ARG A 40 4.88 10.77 -11.53
CA ARG A 40 5.99 11.72 -11.72
C ARG A 40 6.61 12.19 -10.41
N GLU A 41 5.86 12.13 -9.32
CA GLU A 41 6.33 12.51 -7.98
C GLU A 41 7.13 11.39 -7.31
N GLU A 42 7.29 10.24 -8.00
CA GLU A 42 8.04 9.07 -7.53
C GLU A 42 7.63 8.61 -6.14
N TYR A 43 6.31 8.60 -5.89
CA TYR A 43 5.80 8.21 -4.58
C TYR A 43 6.15 6.75 -4.29
N LYS A 44 6.86 6.52 -3.17
CA LYS A 44 7.37 5.19 -2.80
C LYS A 44 6.28 4.32 -2.19
N ILE A 45 6.04 3.17 -2.79
CA ILE A 45 5.21 2.10 -2.24
C ILE A 45 6.05 0.82 -2.10
N ILE A 46 5.88 0.14 -0.98
CA ILE A 46 6.47 -1.17 -0.75
C ILE A 46 5.37 -2.22 -0.95
N LEU A 47 5.53 -3.07 -1.96
CA LEU A 47 4.62 -4.18 -2.23
C LEU A 47 5.31 -5.52 -2.02
N PRO A 48 4.63 -6.52 -1.45
CA PRO A 48 5.06 -7.91 -1.55
C PRO A 48 5.17 -8.34 -3.02
N ARG A 49 6.21 -9.09 -3.35
CA ARG A 49 6.44 -9.60 -4.71
C ARG A 49 5.31 -10.49 -5.21
N THR A 50 4.55 -11.10 -4.31
CA THR A 50 3.36 -11.90 -4.64
C THR A 50 2.24 -11.11 -5.31
N TYR A 51 2.27 -9.77 -5.23
CA TYR A 51 1.32 -8.90 -5.94
C TYR A 51 1.86 -8.39 -7.29
N LEU A 52 3.10 -8.74 -7.64
CA LEU A 52 3.72 -8.40 -8.91
C LEU A 52 3.68 -9.60 -9.87
N PRO A 53 3.66 -9.37 -11.20
CA PRO A 53 3.93 -10.42 -12.18
C PRO A 53 5.27 -11.10 -11.93
N GLU A 54 5.37 -12.40 -12.19
CA GLU A 54 6.59 -13.20 -11.91
C GLU A 54 7.80 -12.71 -12.71
N GLU A 55 7.55 -12.22 -13.92
CA GLU A 55 8.55 -11.68 -14.85
C GLU A 55 9.04 -10.28 -14.49
N THR A 56 8.52 -9.65 -13.44
CA THR A 56 8.86 -8.28 -13.07
C THR A 56 10.32 -8.18 -12.61
N MET A 57 11.06 -7.25 -13.19
CA MET A 57 12.46 -6.94 -12.87
C MET A 57 12.62 -5.51 -12.32
N GLU A 58 13.80 -5.23 -11.77
CA GLU A 58 14.18 -3.85 -11.42
C GLU A 58 14.23 -2.98 -12.67
N SER A 59 13.86 -1.70 -12.52
CA SER A 59 13.70 -0.71 -13.59
C SER A 59 12.52 -0.95 -14.56
N ASP A 60 11.72 -2.00 -14.37
CA ASP A 60 10.52 -2.20 -15.19
C ASP A 60 9.46 -1.12 -14.94
N VAL A 61 8.75 -0.77 -16.01
CA VAL A 61 7.64 0.18 -15.97
C VAL A 61 6.31 -0.57 -15.89
N LEU A 62 5.57 -0.36 -14.81
CA LEU A 62 4.29 -0.97 -14.53
C LEU A 62 3.12 -0.03 -14.85
N ASP A 63 2.04 -0.60 -15.38
CA ASP A 63 0.73 0.04 -15.43
C ASP A 63 -0.10 -0.35 -14.21
N ILE A 64 -0.25 0.56 -13.26
CA ILE A 64 -0.99 0.35 -12.01
C ILE A 64 -2.37 0.98 -12.12
N ALA A 65 -3.40 0.21 -11.75
CA ALA A 65 -4.79 0.69 -11.71
C ALA A 65 -5.35 0.57 -10.29
N ILE A 66 -5.79 1.70 -9.70
CA ILE A 66 -6.52 1.71 -8.43
C ILE A 66 -7.99 1.99 -8.70
N LYS A 67 -8.87 1.14 -8.17
CA LYS A 67 -10.32 1.28 -8.29
C LYS A 67 -11.01 1.14 -6.94
N ILE A 68 -12.04 1.93 -6.73
CA ILE A 68 -13.00 1.71 -5.66
C ILE A 68 -14.00 0.65 -6.14
N ASN A 69 -14.11 -0.45 -5.39
CA ASN A 69 -15.17 -1.44 -5.59
C ASN A 69 -16.15 -1.35 -4.40
N ARG A 70 -17.29 -0.68 -4.60
CA ARG A 70 -18.30 -0.48 -3.54
C ARG A 70 -19.19 -1.70 -3.32
N ASP A 71 -19.24 -2.62 -4.28
CA ASP A 71 -20.13 -3.78 -4.28
C ASP A 71 -19.46 -5.05 -3.76
N SER A 72 -18.15 -4.98 -3.45
CA SER A 72 -17.39 -6.12 -2.94
C SER A 72 -17.32 -6.07 -1.41
N PRO A 73 -17.96 -6.99 -0.69
CA PRO A 73 -17.71 -7.17 0.74
C PRO A 73 -16.34 -7.83 0.91
N LEU A 74 -15.30 -7.00 1.03
CA LEU A 74 -14.03 -7.47 1.59
C LEU A 74 -14.33 -7.94 3.02
N LYS A 75 -14.38 -9.27 3.22
CA LYS A 75 -14.38 -9.87 4.56
C LYS A 75 -13.07 -9.45 5.21
N ARG A 76 -13.10 -8.36 5.96
CA ARG A 76 -11.99 -7.97 6.83
C ARG A 76 -11.81 -9.13 7.80
N HIS A 77 -10.76 -9.92 7.61
CA HIS A 77 -10.28 -10.79 8.66
C HIS A 77 -9.84 -9.86 9.79
N LYS A 78 -10.73 -9.67 10.78
CA LYS A 78 -10.35 -9.09 12.05
C LYS A 78 -9.20 -9.97 12.54
N LYS A 79 -7.98 -9.42 12.63
CA LYS A 79 -6.94 -10.07 13.44
C LYS A 79 -7.55 -10.27 14.83
N PRO A 80 -7.74 -11.51 15.30
CA PRO A 80 -8.19 -11.71 16.67
C PRO A 80 -7.03 -11.27 17.58
N GLY A 81 -7.29 -10.31 18.46
CA GLY A 81 -6.37 -9.95 19.54
C GLY A 81 -5.37 -8.83 19.24
N GLN A 82 -5.82 -7.59 19.24
CA GLN A 82 -5.13 -6.60 20.08
C GLN A 82 -6.09 -6.33 21.24
N ALA A 83 -5.91 -7.10 22.32
CA ALA A 83 -6.56 -6.82 23.57
C ALA A 83 -6.22 -5.36 23.94
N LYS A 84 -7.26 -4.59 24.23
CA LYS A 84 -7.15 -3.24 24.77
C LYS A 84 -6.23 -3.30 25.98
N GLU A 85 -5.06 -2.67 25.94
CA GLU A 85 -4.32 -2.31 27.16
C GLU A 85 -5.16 -1.22 27.84
N LYS A 86 -6.18 -1.68 28.57
CA LYS A 86 -7.05 -0.88 29.42
C LYS A 86 -6.40 -0.86 30.79
N ASN A 87 -6.11 0.35 31.27
CA ASN A 87 -5.71 0.69 32.64
C ASN A 87 -4.31 0.26 33.11
N ARG A 88 -3.35 1.18 33.00
CA ARG A 88 -2.41 1.43 34.11
C ARG A 88 -2.83 2.72 34.82
N PRO A 89 -3.51 2.68 35.97
CA PRO A 89 -3.56 3.82 36.85
C PRO A 89 -2.23 3.89 37.61
N GLY A 90 -1.58 5.04 37.59
CA GLY A 90 -0.48 5.35 38.51
C GLY A 90 0.92 5.34 37.90
N VAL A 91 1.24 6.37 37.11
CA VAL A 91 2.60 6.92 37.13
C VAL A 91 2.47 8.43 37.28
N GLN A 92 2.42 8.88 38.53
CA GLN A 92 2.44 10.29 38.89
C GLN A 92 3.90 10.74 38.94
N TRP A 93 4.37 11.34 37.85
CA TRP A 93 5.69 11.96 37.74
C TRP A 93 5.69 13.38 38.33
N PHE A 94 5.63 13.53 39.66
CA PHE A 94 5.86 14.80 40.41
C PHE A 94 5.94 14.39 41.90
N SER A 95 6.84 14.79 42.79
CA SER A 95 7.92 15.78 42.80
C SER A 95 8.85 15.42 43.97
N ARG A 96 10.16 15.58 43.76
CA ARG A 96 11.17 16.06 44.72
C ARG A 96 10.74 16.10 46.20
N ALA A 97 11.02 15.03 46.95
CA ALA A 97 11.09 15.09 48.41
C ALA A 97 12.49 15.58 48.80
N SER A 98 12.57 16.87 49.10
CA SER A 98 13.59 17.43 49.98
C SER A 98 13.18 17.17 51.43
N ARG A 99 14.18 16.87 52.29
CA ARG A 99 14.10 16.59 53.75
C ARG A 99 13.51 15.21 54.04
N ASP A 100 14.10 14.38 54.89
CA ASP A 100 14.67 14.57 56.23
C ASP A 100 15.94 13.70 56.38
N GLN A 101 16.87 13.80 57.35
CA GLN A 101 17.14 14.61 58.53
C GLN A 101 18.62 14.31 58.89
#